data_AF-A0A2E0XPJ0-F1
#
_entry.id   AF-A0A2E0XPJ0-F1
#
_cell.length_a   1.000
_cell.length_b   1.000
_cell.length_c   1.000
_cell.angle_alpha   90.00
_cell.angle_beta   90.00
_cell.angle_gamma   90.00
#
_symmetry.space_group_name_H-M   'P 1'
#
loop_
_entity.id
_entity.type
_entity.pdbx_description
1 polymer ?
#
loop_
_entity_poly.entity_id
_entity_poly.type
_entity_poly.pdbx_seq_one_letter_code
_entity_poly.pdbx_strand_id
1 'polypeptide(L)'
;MFTTIQVGSNNDADETASVASVGANMIENRITFNTFNIADATSEGLGIPTTDLSELGDAQSDINYLDAAIEKINDGRGNIGSLQNRLEFTSSSLLNSVQNNAASMSTILDADFAAEAADLAKNQILVQSSTAMLA
;
A
#
# COMPACT_ATOMS: atom_id res chain seq x y z
N MET A 1 -30.17 2.97 0.64
CA MET A 1 -30.19 3.20 -0.82
C MET A 1 -28.75 3.43 -1.22
N PHE A 2 -28.09 2.41 -1.77
CA PHE A 2 -26.68 2.50 -2.16
C PHE A 2 -26.64 2.64 -3.68
N THR A 3 -26.19 3.79 -4.16
CA THR A 3 -25.88 4.01 -5.58
C THR A 3 -24.63 3.21 -5.91
N THR A 4 -24.77 2.27 -6.84
CA THR A 4 -23.63 1.62 -7.50
C THR A 4 -23.04 2.59 -8.52
N ILE A 5 -21.80 3.02 -8.32
CA ILE A 5 -21.06 3.76 -9.34
C ILE A 5 -20.55 2.72 -10.34
N GLN A 6 -21.12 2.75 -11.55
CA GLN A 6 -20.60 2.04 -12.71
C GLN A 6 -19.25 2.66 -13.09
N VAL A 7 -18.17 1.86 -13.05
CA VAL A 7 -16.87 2.23 -13.61
C VAL A 7 -16.63 1.30 -14.79
N GLY A 8 -16.68 1.85 -16.01
CA GLY A 8 -16.36 1.12 -17.23
C GLY A 8 -17.54 0.92 -18.18
N SER A 9 -17.32 1.32 -19.43
CA SER A 9 -18.17 1.04 -20.58
C SER A 9 -17.60 -0.17 -21.31
N ASN A 10 -18.03 -1.39 -20.97
CA ASN A 10 -18.28 -2.41 -21.98
C ASN A 10 -18.85 -3.69 -21.36
N ASN A 11 -19.93 -4.14 -22.00
CA ASN A 11 -20.74 -5.31 -21.68
C ASN A 11 -20.42 -6.40 -22.71
N ASP A 12 -19.23 -7.00 -22.63
CA ASP A 12 -18.88 -8.20 -23.40
C ASP A 12 -18.55 -9.34 -22.43
N ALA A 13 -19.33 -10.42 -22.52
CA ALA A 13 -19.37 -11.51 -21.54
C ALA A 13 -18.28 -12.58 -21.73
N ASP A 14 -17.22 -12.30 -22.50
CA ASP A 14 -16.16 -13.28 -22.83
C ASP A 14 -14.72 -12.78 -22.56
N GLU A 15 -14.53 -11.52 -22.20
CA GLU A 15 -13.32 -11.10 -21.50
C GLU A 15 -13.54 -11.43 -20.04
N THR A 16 -12.76 -12.37 -19.50
CA THR A 16 -12.69 -12.54 -18.04
C THR A 16 -12.28 -11.18 -17.51
N ALA A 17 -13.27 -10.43 -16.99
CA ALA A 17 -13.04 -9.19 -16.30
C ALA A 17 -12.02 -9.51 -15.22
N SER A 18 -10.75 -9.24 -15.51
CA SER A 18 -9.73 -8.98 -14.52
C SER A 18 -10.22 -7.70 -13.87
N VAL A 19 -11.19 -7.85 -12.99
CA VAL A 19 -11.65 -6.82 -12.10
C VAL A 19 -10.38 -6.39 -11.39
N ALA A 20 -9.83 -5.25 -11.81
CA ALA A 20 -8.82 -4.51 -11.08
C ALA A 20 -9.47 -3.93 -9.81
N SER A 21 -10.24 -4.72 -9.08
CA SER A 21 -10.65 -4.39 -7.74
C SER A 21 -9.42 -4.59 -6.89
N VAL A 22 -8.77 -3.49 -6.61
CA VAL A 22 -8.20 -3.26 -5.30
C VAL A 22 -9.37 -3.24 -4.29
N GLY A 23 -9.92 -4.42 -4.02
CA GLY A 23 -10.83 -4.63 -2.92
C GLY A 23 -10.00 -4.76 -1.66
N ALA A 24 -10.01 -3.74 -0.81
CA ALA A 24 -9.68 -3.95 0.60
C ALA A 24 -10.74 -4.92 1.13
N ASN A 25 -10.39 -6.21 1.26
CA ASN A 25 -11.21 -7.12 2.05
C ASN A 25 -11.09 -6.63 3.49
N MET A 26 -12.11 -5.91 3.97
CA MET A 26 -12.15 -5.19 5.25
C MET A 26 -12.01 -6.11 6.49
N ILE A 27 -11.84 -7.42 6.28
CA ILE A 27 -11.68 -8.44 7.32
C ILE A 27 -10.19 -8.81 7.51
N GLU A 28 -9.35 -8.60 6.51
CA GLU A 28 -7.93 -8.96 6.54
C GLU A 28 -7.08 -7.71 6.31
N ASN A 29 -6.12 -7.44 7.21
CA ASN A 29 -5.06 -6.45 6.99
C ASN A 29 -4.05 -6.97 5.94
N ARG A 30 -4.54 -7.35 4.76
CA ARG A 30 -3.75 -7.91 3.67
C ARG A 30 -4.12 -7.20 2.37
N ILE A 31 -3.15 -6.51 1.80
CA ILE A 31 -3.20 -6.09 0.40
C ILE A 31 -2.97 -7.34 -0.43
N THR A 32 -4.03 -7.87 -1.03
CA THR A 32 -3.91 -8.99 -1.98
C THR A 32 -3.44 -8.43 -3.32
N PHE A 33 -2.18 -8.67 -3.68
CA PHE A 33 -1.61 -8.34 -4.98
C PHE A 33 -2.00 -9.41 -6.00
N ASN A 34 -3.28 -9.50 -6.36
CA ASN A 34 -3.74 -10.52 -7.34
C ASN A 34 -3.20 -10.25 -8.76
N THR A 35 -2.65 -9.06 -9.02
CA THR A 35 -2.17 -8.64 -10.34
C THR A 35 -0.89 -7.83 -10.21
N PHE A 36 0.24 -8.46 -9.85
CA PHE A 36 1.54 -7.99 -10.34
C PHE A 36 1.83 -8.65 -11.70
N ASN A 37 0.81 -8.70 -12.54
CA ASN A 37 0.95 -9.09 -13.93
C ASN A 37 1.27 -7.79 -14.67
N ILE A 38 2.55 -7.42 -14.70
CA ILE A 38 3.00 -6.53 -15.76
C ILE A 38 2.67 -7.31 -17.02
N ALA A 39 1.66 -6.85 -17.77
CA ALA A 39 1.29 -7.44 -19.05
C ALA A 39 2.58 -7.79 -19.80
N ASP A 40 2.73 -9.05 -20.18
CA ASP A 40 3.90 -9.54 -20.90
C ASP A 40 4.18 -8.58 -22.07
N ALA A 41 5.27 -7.81 -21.94
CA ALA A 41 5.62 -6.72 -22.85
C ALA A 41 6.42 -7.23 -24.06
N THR A 42 6.51 -8.54 -24.24
CA THR A 42 7.01 -9.14 -25.48
C THR A 42 6.01 -8.93 -26.62
N SER A 43 6.46 -9.05 -27.86
CA SER A 43 5.57 -8.97 -29.03
C SER A 43 4.44 -10.00 -28.96
N GLU A 44 4.72 -11.19 -28.43
CA GLU A 44 3.73 -12.26 -28.24
C GLU A 44 2.74 -11.93 -27.12
N GLY A 45 3.23 -11.42 -25.98
CA GLY A 45 2.41 -10.99 -24.86
C GLY A 45 1.52 -9.77 -25.14
N LEU A 46 1.93 -8.92 -26.08
CA LEU A 46 1.19 -7.75 -26.55
C LEU A 46 0.32 -8.04 -27.79
N GLY A 47 0.38 -9.27 -28.34
CA GLY A 47 -0.40 -9.66 -29.51
C GLY A 47 0.02 -8.97 -30.81
N ILE A 48 1.28 -8.54 -30.91
CA ILE A 48 1.86 -7.93 -32.11
C ILE A 48 2.38 -9.06 -33.00
N PRO A 49 1.72 -9.38 -34.13
CA PRO A 49 2.22 -10.38 -35.07
C PRO A 49 3.51 -9.90 -35.77
N THR A 50 4.18 -10.80 -36.48
CA THR A 50 5.28 -10.40 -37.38
C THR A 50 4.73 -9.48 -38.47
N THR A 51 5.07 -8.21 -38.38
CA THR A 51 4.54 -7.15 -39.24
C THR A 51 5.18 -7.22 -40.63
N ASP A 52 4.36 -7.29 -41.69
CA ASP A 52 4.80 -7.10 -43.06
C ASP A 52 4.20 -5.80 -43.59
N LEU A 53 5.05 -4.78 -43.75
CA LEU A 53 4.66 -3.44 -44.16
C LEU A 53 4.59 -3.29 -45.69
N SER A 54 4.65 -4.40 -46.43
CA SER A 54 4.69 -4.40 -47.90
C SER A 54 3.35 -3.98 -48.53
N GLU A 55 2.23 -4.22 -47.85
CA GLU A 55 0.89 -3.81 -48.31
C GLU A 55 0.26 -2.74 -47.40
N LEU A 56 -0.52 -1.83 -48.01
CA LEU A 56 -1.18 -0.75 -47.27
C LEU A 56 -2.23 -1.26 -46.27
N GLY A 57 -2.88 -2.39 -46.57
CA GLY A 57 -3.87 -3.01 -45.68
C GLY A 57 -3.23 -3.60 -44.43
N ASP A 58 -2.08 -4.25 -44.59
CA ASP A 58 -1.32 -4.85 -43.49
C ASP A 58 -0.75 -3.77 -42.57
N ALA A 59 -0.22 -2.68 -43.15
CA ALA A 59 0.25 -1.53 -42.38
C ALA A 59 -0.86 -0.87 -41.53
N GLN A 60 -2.12 -0.85 -42.01
CA GLN A 60 -3.25 -0.35 -41.22
C GLN A 60 -3.64 -1.29 -40.08
N SER A 61 -3.54 -2.60 -40.30
CA SER A 61 -3.81 -3.61 -39.27
C SER A 61 -2.75 -3.57 -38.17
N ASP A 62 -1.48 -3.42 -38.54
CA ASP A 62 -0.35 -3.31 -37.62
C ASP A 62 -0.47 -2.10 -36.68
N ILE A 63 -0.99 -0.97 -37.17
CA ILE A 63 -1.27 0.21 -36.33
C ILE A 63 -2.32 -0.12 -35.26
N ASN A 64 -3.37 -0.85 -35.60
CA ASN A 64 -4.40 -1.25 -34.62
C ASN A 64 -3.83 -2.18 -33.54
N TYR A 65 -2.95 -3.12 -33.91
CA TYR A 65 -2.27 -3.98 -32.94
C TYR A 65 -1.35 -3.18 -32.01
N LEU A 66 -0.64 -2.18 -32.54
CA LEU A 66 0.18 -1.28 -31.73
C LEU A 66 -0.65 -0.42 -30.76
N ASP A 67 -1.80 0.09 -31.20
CA ASP A 67 -2.71 0.86 -30.33
C ASP A 67 -3.23 0.00 -29.16
N ALA A 68 -3.64 -1.24 -29.44
CA ALA A 68 -4.06 -2.19 -28.41
C ALA A 68 -2.91 -2.55 -27.45
N ALA A 69 -1.70 -2.72 -27.96
CA ALA A 69 -0.51 -2.97 -27.15
C ALA A 69 -0.19 -1.77 -26.22
N ILE A 70 -0.31 -0.54 -26.72
CA ILE A 70 -0.11 0.68 -25.95
C ILE A 70 -1.16 0.80 -24.84
N GLU A 71 -2.43 0.52 -25.14
CA GLU A 71 -3.52 0.52 -24.15
C GLU A 71 -3.22 -0.47 -23.01
N LYS A 72 -2.82 -1.70 -23.34
CA LYS A 72 -2.46 -2.73 -22.36
C LYS A 72 -1.29 -2.31 -21.45
N ILE A 73 -0.27 -1.66 -22.00
CA ILE A 73 0.85 -1.11 -21.22
C ILE A 73 0.38 0.04 -20.33
N ASN A 74 -0.46 0.93 -20.83
CA ASN A 74 -0.99 2.06 -20.07
C ASN A 74 -1.83 1.58 -18.89
N ASP A 75 -2.63 0.53 -19.05
CA ASP A 75 -3.36 -0.10 -17.96
C ASP A 75 -2.44 -0.69 -16.90
N GLY A 76 -1.37 -1.38 -17.32
CA GLY A 76 -0.33 -1.85 -16.41
C GLY A 76 0.32 -0.71 -15.60
N ARG A 77 0.65 0.41 -16.27
CA ARG A 77 1.22 1.59 -15.63
C ARG A 77 0.23 2.30 -14.69
N GLY A 78 -1.04 2.37 -15.06
CA GLY A 78 -2.11 2.91 -14.22
C GLY A 78 -2.29 2.12 -12.93
N ASN A 79 -2.26 0.79 -13.02
CA ASN A 79 -2.31 -0.11 -11.87
C ASN A 79 -1.12 0.10 -10.93
N ILE A 80 0.11 0.20 -11.47
CA ILE A 80 1.31 0.50 -10.68
C ILE A 80 1.18 1.87 -9.98
N GLY A 81 0.68 2.90 -10.67
CA GLY A 81 0.45 4.22 -10.08
C GLY A 81 -0.56 4.18 -8.92
N SER A 82 -1.66 3.43 -9.08
CA SER A 82 -2.65 3.25 -8.00
C SER A 82 -2.04 2.55 -6.78
N LEU A 83 -1.14 1.58 -7.01
CA LEU A 83 -0.46 0.86 -5.95
C LEU A 83 0.55 1.75 -5.23
N GLN A 84 1.31 2.57 -5.96
CA GLN A 84 2.22 3.56 -5.37
C GLN A 84 1.46 4.51 -4.45
N ASN A 85 0.31 5.04 -4.88
CA ASN A 85 -0.54 5.91 -4.03
C ASN A 85 -0.97 5.20 -2.73
N ARG A 86 -1.33 3.92 -2.81
CA ARG A 86 -1.69 3.14 -1.62
C ARG A 86 -0.53 2.86 -0.70
N LEU A 87 0.65 2.54 -1.26
CA LEU A 87 1.87 2.33 -0.48
C LEU A 87 2.28 3.61 0.23
N GLU A 88 2.18 4.76 -0.43
CA GLU A 88 2.48 6.06 0.16
C GLU A 88 1.49 6.41 1.28
N PHE A 89 0.18 6.20 1.05
CA PHE A 89 -0.84 6.38 2.08
C PHE A 89 -0.62 5.44 3.29
N THR A 90 -0.35 4.17 3.03
CA THR A 90 -0.11 3.17 4.07
C THR A 90 1.16 3.50 4.85
N SER A 91 2.24 3.90 4.17
CA SER A 91 3.48 4.34 4.79
C SER A 91 3.26 5.55 5.71
N SER A 92 2.54 6.57 5.22
CA SER A 92 2.18 7.74 6.04
C SER A 92 1.33 7.36 7.25
N SER A 93 0.35 6.46 7.07
CA SER A 93 -0.47 5.96 8.18
C SER A 93 0.36 5.19 9.21
N LEU A 94 1.30 4.34 8.77
CA LEU A 94 2.21 3.61 9.65
C LEU A 94 3.15 4.54 10.41
N LEU A 95 3.72 5.55 9.75
CA LEU A 95 4.59 6.54 10.41
C LEU A 95 3.84 7.29 11.52
N ASN A 96 2.59 7.69 11.27
CA ASN A 96 1.74 8.29 12.30
C ASN A 96 1.50 7.33 13.47
N SER A 97 1.21 6.05 13.18
CA SER A 97 1.02 5.03 14.22
C SER A 97 2.29 4.80 15.04
N VAL A 98 3.47 4.77 14.41
CA VAL A 98 4.77 4.65 15.08
C VAL A 98 5.03 5.86 15.97
N GLN A 99 4.77 7.08 15.48
CA GLN A 99 4.94 8.30 16.27
C GLN A 99 4.03 8.31 17.51
N ASN A 100 2.76 7.92 17.35
CA ASN A 100 1.82 7.83 18.47
C ASN A 100 2.23 6.75 19.49
N ASN A 101 2.74 5.62 19.02
CA ASN A 101 3.22 4.54 19.88
C ASN A 101 4.49 4.97 20.64
N ALA A 102 5.44 5.62 19.96
CA ALA A 102 6.65 6.16 20.58
C ALA A 102 6.34 7.23 21.64
N ALA A 103 5.39 8.13 21.37
CA ALA A 103 4.95 9.12 22.36
C ALA A 103 4.33 8.46 23.59
N SER A 104 3.46 7.45 23.38
CA SER A 104 2.86 6.67 24.47
C SER A 104 3.93 5.93 25.29
N MET A 105 4.91 5.33 24.63
CA MET A 105 6.04 4.67 25.29
C MET A 105 6.87 5.66 26.11
N SER A 106 7.16 6.85 25.57
CA SER A 106 7.88 7.90 26.30
C SER A 106 7.17 8.28 27.59
N THR A 107 5.84 8.45 27.54
CA THR A 107 5.05 8.78 28.74
C THR A 107 5.03 7.66 29.78
N ILE A 108 5.02 6.40 29.35
CA ILE A 108 5.07 5.25 30.26
C ILE A 108 6.45 5.17 30.92
N LEU A 109 7.52 5.29 30.13
CA LEU A 109 8.89 5.27 30.62
C LEU A 109 9.16 6.41 31.62
N ASP A 110 8.69 7.63 31.33
CA ASP A 110 8.83 8.76 32.24
C ASP A 110 8.04 8.55 33.55
N ALA A 111 6.86 7.93 33.49
CA ALA A 111 6.07 7.60 34.67
C ALA A 111 6.74 6.54 35.55
N ASP A 112 7.31 5.49 34.94
CA ASP A 112 8.06 4.45 35.63
C ASP A 112 9.33 5.02 36.27
N PHE A 113 10.07 5.87 35.54
CA PHE A 113 11.23 6.59 36.09
C PHE A 113 10.84 7.49 37.26
N ALA A 114 9.72 8.22 37.17
CA ALA A 114 9.24 9.06 38.25
C ALA A 114 8.86 8.23 39.50
N ALA A 115 8.24 7.06 39.32
CA ALA A 115 7.92 6.14 40.41
C ALA A 115 9.20 5.60 41.09
N GLU A 116 10.17 5.12 40.32
CA GLU A 116 11.44 4.62 40.86
C GLU A 116 12.26 5.72 41.53
N ALA A 117 12.30 6.92 40.95
CA ALA A 117 12.94 8.08 41.55
C ALA A 117 12.27 8.51 42.87
N ALA A 118 10.93 8.45 42.96
CA ALA A 118 10.20 8.74 44.18
C ALA A 118 10.47 7.71 45.29
N ASP A 119 10.52 6.42 44.94
CA ASP A 119 10.87 5.35 45.88
C ASP A 119 12.33 5.46 46.34
N LEU A 120 13.26 5.77 45.43
CA LEU A 120 14.65 6.04 45.78
C LEU A 120 14.78 7.22 46.75
N ALA A 121 14.10 8.34 46.46
CA ALA A 121 14.09 9.52 47.33
C ALA A 121 13.47 9.21 48.70
N LYS A 122 12.36 8.48 48.75
CA LYS A 122 11.72 8.03 50.00
C LYS A 122 12.68 7.17 50.82
N ASN A 123 13.38 6.22 50.20
CA ASN A 123 14.35 5.37 50.88
C ASN A 123 15.53 6.18 51.42
N GLN A 124 16.05 7.17 50.66
CA GLN A 124 17.11 8.06 51.14
C GLN A 124 16.66 8.89 52.36
N ILE A 125 15.43 9.43 52.34
CA ILE A 125 14.86 10.15 53.48
C ILE A 125 14.72 9.23 54.71
N LEU A 126 14.27 7.99 54.53
CA LEU A 126 14.14 7.02 55.63
C LEU A 126 15.49 6.68 56.26
N VAL A 127 16.54 6.50 55.47
CA VAL A 127 17.89 6.23 55.97
C VAL A 127 18.42 7.44 56.76
N GLN A 128 18.30 8.65 56.21
CA GLN A 128 18.73 9.87 56.90
C GLN A 128 17.94 10.11 58.20
N SER A 129 16.64 9.86 58.19
CA SER A 129 15.78 9.99 59.39
C SER A 129 16.11 8.93 60.44
N SER A 130 16.43 7.70 60.03
CA SER A 130 16.84 6.63 60.94
C SER A 130 18.20 6.91 61.58
N THR A 131 19.16 7.47 60.83
CA THR A 131 20.44 7.92 61.40
C THR A 131 20.28 9.11 62.32
N ALA A 132 19.36 10.04 62.03
CA ALA A 132 19.09 11.18 62.90
C ALA A 132 18.36 10.78 64.20
N MET A 133 17.59 9.69 64.20
CA MET A 133 16.97 9.13 65.41
C MET A 133 17.95 8.33 66.29
N LEU A 134 19.09 7.89 65.73
CA LEU A 134 20.14 7.16 66.44
C LEU A 134 21.26 8.06 66.98
N ALA A 135 21.31 9.33 66.58
CA ALA A 135 22.33 10.31 66.95
C ALA A 135 21.95 11.15 68.17
#